data_AF-A0A508AA49-F1
#
_entry.id   AF-A0A508AA49-F1
#
_cell.length_a   1.000
_cell.length_b   1.000
_cell.length_c   1.000
_cell.angle_alpha   90.00
_cell.angle_beta   90.00
_cell.angle_gamma   90.00
#
_symmetry.space_group_name_H-M   'P 1'
#
loop_
_entity.id
_entity.type
_entity.pdbx_description
1 polymer ?
#
loop_
_entity_poly.entity_id
_entity_poly.type
_entity_poly.pdbx_seq_one_letter_code
_entity_poly.pdbx_strand_id
1 'polypeptide(L)'
;MIFAVATDEATLMVFPGAGEAIGYCEAIDVEDGGWLFWDETGTALAPRFFVPNHRGPFVVGGGRYDLVPAPHLAGLDQDMAAIRQLEANPYFPTLEAVESHLANKAALRRTGDGLAPPDTHGV
;
A
#
# COMPACT_ATOMS: atom_id res chain seq x y z
N MET A 1 -5.21 -4.74 5.72
CA MET A 1 -4.79 -5.24 4.40
C MET A 1 -3.74 -4.31 3.81
N ILE A 2 -2.76 -4.85 3.10
CA ILE A 2 -1.73 -4.11 2.36
C ILE A 2 -1.79 -4.51 0.89
N PHE A 3 -1.73 -3.53 0.02
CA PHE A 3 -1.50 -3.72 -1.40
C PHE A 3 -0.02 -3.48 -1.67
N ALA A 4 0.62 -4.38 -2.42
CA ALA A 4 1.99 -4.17 -2.89
C ALA A 4 2.09 -4.45 -4.38
N VAL A 5 2.82 -3.63 -5.12
CA VAL A 5 3.06 -3.84 -6.54
C VAL A 5 4.54 -4.14 -6.77
N ALA A 6 4.81 -5.27 -7.41
CA ALA A 6 6.13 -5.56 -8.00
C ALA A 6 6.29 -4.70 -9.27
N THR A 7 7.26 -3.80 -9.27
CA THR A 7 7.36 -2.74 -10.31
C THR A 7 7.91 -3.24 -11.64
N ASP A 8 8.65 -4.34 -11.64
CA ASP A 8 9.22 -4.99 -12.83
C ASP A 8 8.16 -5.75 -13.65
N GLU A 9 7.26 -6.45 -12.97
CA GLU A 9 6.18 -7.23 -13.58
C GLU A 9 4.86 -6.46 -13.68
N ALA A 10 4.73 -5.35 -12.94
CA ALA A 10 3.47 -4.64 -12.73
C ALA A 10 2.37 -5.55 -12.17
N THR A 11 2.76 -6.43 -11.24
CA THR A 11 1.89 -7.40 -10.56
C THR A 11 1.44 -6.83 -9.22
N LEU A 12 0.12 -6.73 -9.02
CA LEU A 12 -0.47 -6.39 -7.72
C LEU A 12 -0.60 -7.63 -6.85
N MET A 13 -0.12 -7.54 -5.62
CA MET A 13 -0.25 -8.53 -4.56
C MET A 13 -1.04 -7.93 -3.40
N VAL A 14 -1.79 -8.79 -2.69
CA VAL A 14 -2.67 -8.40 -1.58
C VAL A 14 -2.36 -9.21 -0.34
N PHE A 15 -1.93 -8.53 0.72
CA PHE A 15 -1.53 -9.12 1.99
C PHE A 15 -2.56 -8.79 3.09
N PRO A 16 -2.78 -9.70 4.06
CA PRO A 16 -3.66 -9.44 5.21
C PRO A 16 -3.18 -8.24 6.05
N GLY A 17 -1.86 -8.08 6.19
CA GLY A 17 -1.25 -7.02 7.00
C GLY A 17 0.17 -6.68 6.56
N ALA A 18 0.75 -5.69 7.25
CA ALA A 18 2.10 -5.22 6.97
C ALA A 18 3.17 -6.26 7.30
N GLY A 19 2.96 -7.10 8.32
CA GLY A 19 3.92 -8.14 8.68
C GLY A 19 4.14 -9.15 7.56
N GLU A 20 3.06 -9.58 6.90
CA GLU A 20 3.12 -10.51 5.77
C GLU A 20 3.72 -9.85 4.53
N ALA A 21 3.37 -8.60 4.24
CA ALA A 21 3.99 -7.86 3.14
C ALA A 21 5.50 -7.68 3.37
N ILE A 22 5.92 -7.28 4.57
CA ILE A 22 7.34 -7.11 4.94
C ILE A 22 8.10 -8.44 4.89
N GLY A 23 7.45 -9.53 5.31
CA GLY A 23 8.05 -10.86 5.27
C GLY A 23 8.22 -11.42 3.85
N TYR A 24 7.41 -10.95 2.89
CA TYR A 24 7.48 -11.38 1.49
C TYR A 24 8.41 -10.50 0.65
N CYS A 25 8.31 -9.18 0.79
CA CYS A 25 9.07 -8.22 -0.01
C CYS A 25 10.47 -8.02 0.59
N GLU A 26 11.49 -8.55 -0.07
CA GLU A 26 12.88 -8.47 0.40
C GLU A 26 13.33 -7.01 0.54
N ALA A 27 13.97 -6.69 1.67
CA ALA A 27 14.38 -5.33 2.00
C ALA A 27 15.30 -4.68 0.95
N ILE A 28 16.02 -5.50 0.18
CA ILE A 28 16.92 -5.03 -0.88
C ILE A 28 16.12 -4.57 -2.09
N ASP A 29 15.17 -5.37 -2.54
CA ASP A 29 14.29 -4.99 -3.65
C ASP A 29 13.46 -3.76 -3.26
N VAL A 30 13.02 -3.68 -2.00
CA VAL A 30 12.29 -2.51 -1.48
C VAL A 30 13.16 -1.26 -1.48
N GLU A 31 14.44 -1.35 -1.08
CA GLU A 31 15.37 -0.22 -1.11
C GLU A 31 15.69 0.22 -2.55
N ASP A 32 15.74 -0.72 -3.49
CA ASP A 32 15.98 -0.47 -4.92
C ASP A 32 14.72 -0.01 -5.69
N GLY A 33 13.56 0.11 -5.03
CA GLY A 33 12.31 0.54 -5.66
C GLY A 33 11.59 -0.54 -6.47
N GLY A 34 11.93 -1.81 -6.25
CA GLY A 34 11.23 -2.97 -6.81
C GLY A 34 9.79 -3.14 -6.30
N TRP A 35 9.44 -2.43 -5.21
CA TRP A 35 8.14 -2.52 -4.56
C TRP A 35 7.52 -1.16 -4.25
N LEU A 36 6.23 -1.04 -4.51
CA LEU A 36 5.37 0.06 -4.06
C LEU A 36 4.30 -0.49 -3.11
N PHE A 37 3.86 0.31 -2.13
CA PHE A 37 2.96 -0.15 -1.06
C PHE A 37 1.81 0.83 -0.80
N TRP A 38 0.64 0.28 -0.48
CA TRP A 38 -0.53 1.05 -0.05
C TRP A 38 -1.30 0.32 1.05
N ASP A 39 -1.99 1.10 1.89
CA ASP A 39 -2.92 0.56 2.89
C ASP A 39 -4.25 0.12 2.27
N GLU A 40 -5.13 -0.45 3.10
CA GLU A 40 -6.44 -0.95 2.68
C GLU A 40 -7.40 0.10 2.05
N THR A 41 -7.05 1.38 2.17
CA THR A 41 -7.80 2.51 1.61
C THR A 41 -7.19 3.03 0.31
N GLY A 42 -6.07 2.44 -0.13
CA GLY A 42 -5.29 2.92 -1.27
C GLY A 42 -4.37 4.09 -0.92
N THR A 43 -4.19 4.43 0.36
CA THR A 43 -3.25 5.49 0.77
C THR A 43 -1.83 4.94 0.70
N ALA A 44 -0.92 5.67 0.06
CA ALA A 44 0.46 5.24 -0.11
C ALA A 44 1.20 5.05 1.22
N LEU A 45 2.05 4.03 1.25
CA LEU A 45 2.95 3.72 2.34
C LEU A 45 4.39 3.76 1.82
N ALA A 46 5.30 4.23 2.67
CA ALA A 46 6.74 4.24 2.38
C ALA A 46 7.48 3.29 3.33
N PRO A 47 8.53 2.60 2.86
CA PRO A 47 9.41 1.85 3.73
C PRO A 47 10.26 2.79 4.57
N ARG A 48 10.33 2.53 5.87
CA ARG A 48 11.23 3.20 6.82
C ARG A 48 12.24 2.19 7.35
N PHE A 49 13.48 2.28 6.88
CA PHE A 49 14.56 1.37 7.26
C PHE A 49 15.14 1.69 8.65
N PHE A 50 15.28 0.67 9.48
CA PHE A 50 15.96 0.73 10.79
C PHE A 50 17.41 0.26 10.71
N VAL A 51 17.67 -0.69 9.83
CA VAL A 51 19.00 -1.23 9.52
C VAL A 51 19.12 -1.19 7.99
N PRO A 52 19.98 -0.34 7.43
CA PRO A 52 20.23 -0.31 5.99
C PRO A 52 20.73 -1.65 5.49
N ASN A 53 20.48 -1.97 4.22
CA ASN A 53 21.06 -3.18 3.63
C ASN A 53 22.59 -3.04 3.56
N HIS A 54 23.30 -4.12 3.89
CA HIS A 54 24.74 -4.19 3.69
C HIS A 54 25.06 -5.13 2.53
N ARG A 55 25.62 -4.57 1.46
CA ARG A 55 26.15 -5.34 0.31
C ARG A 55 27.65 -5.55 0.52
N GLY A 56 28.03 -6.72 1.03
CA GLY A 56 29.43 -7.14 1.15
C GLY A 56 29.79 -8.23 0.12
N PRO A 57 31.09 -8.45 -0.17
CA PRO A 57 31.53 -9.45 -1.14
C PRO A 57 31.20 -10.90 -0.78
N PHE A 58 30.76 -11.17 0.45
CA PHE A 58 30.45 -12.53 0.95
C PHE A 58 29.14 -12.64 1.75
N VAL A 59 28.50 -11.52 2.10
CA VAL A 59 27.28 -11.50 2.91
C VAL A 59 26.37 -10.38 2.42
N VAL A 60 25.13 -10.75 2.15
CA VAL A 60 24.01 -9.84 1.98
C VAL A 60 23.20 -9.91 3.27
N GLY A 61 23.28 -8.86 4.08
CA GLY A 61 22.48 -8.74 5.30
C GLY A 61 21.18 -8.03 4.97
N GLY A 62 20.05 -8.74 5.05
CA GLY A 62 18.73 -8.16 4.84
C GLY A 62 18.45 -7.07 5.87
N GLY A 63 18.28 -5.84 5.37
CA GLY A 63 17.83 -4.70 6.15
C GLY A 63 16.47 -4.97 6.78
N ARG A 64 16.13 -4.20 7.80
CA ARG A 64 14.81 -4.24 8.43
C ARG A 64 14.11 -2.92 8.20
N TYR A 65 12.86 -2.98 7.79
CA TYR A 65 12.01 -1.81 7.57
C TYR A 65 10.60 -2.04 8.11
N ASP A 66 9.91 -0.94 8.39
CA ASP A 66 8.46 -0.91 8.59
C ASP A 66 7.80 -0.12 7.46
N LEU A 67 6.51 -0.32 7.25
CA LEU A 67 5.70 0.52 6.36
C LEU A 67 5.06 1.65 7.16
N VAL A 68 5.26 2.90 6.72
CA VAL A 68 4.68 4.09 7.35
C VAL A 68 3.81 4.87 6.38
N PRO A 69 2.73 5.55 6.84
CA PRO A 69 1.90 6.37 5.98
C PRO A 69 2.70 7.45 5.24
N ALA A 70 2.50 7.54 3.93
CA ALA A 70 3.13 8.52 3.05
C ALA A 70 2.09 9.17 2.13
N PRO A 71 1.09 9.90 2.68
CA PRO A 71 -0.05 10.43 1.92
C PRO A 71 0.31 11.50 0.88
N HIS A 72 1.58 11.91 0.81
CA HIS A 72 2.11 12.81 -0.20
C HIS A 72 2.52 12.08 -1.50
N LEU A 73 2.58 10.75 -1.48
CA LEU A 73 2.82 9.91 -2.66
C LEU A 73 1.50 9.54 -3.35
N ALA A 74 1.59 9.05 -4.59
CA ALA A 74 0.44 8.65 -5.39
C ALA A 74 -0.35 7.52 -4.73
N GLY A 75 -1.67 7.68 -4.65
CA GLY A 75 -2.58 6.64 -4.18
C GLY A 75 -2.69 5.48 -5.16
N LEU A 76 -3.13 4.32 -4.69
CA LEU A 76 -3.25 3.13 -5.53
C LEU A 76 -4.20 3.37 -6.70
N ASP A 77 -5.27 4.14 -6.48
CA ASP A 77 -6.24 4.54 -7.49
C ASP A 77 -5.61 5.28 -8.68
N GLN A 78 -4.54 6.03 -8.45
CA GLN A 78 -3.80 6.74 -9.51
C GLN A 78 -2.89 5.79 -10.30
N ASP A 79 -2.36 4.76 -9.64
CA ASP A 79 -1.41 3.82 -10.24
C ASP A 79 -2.07 2.56 -10.82
N MET A 80 -3.38 2.36 -10.59
CA MET A 80 -4.15 1.22 -11.13
C MET A 80 -3.97 1.02 -12.64
N ALA A 81 -3.87 2.11 -13.41
CA ALA A 81 -3.69 2.05 -14.85
C ALA A 81 -2.33 1.47 -15.30
N ALA A 82 -1.32 1.48 -14.42
CA ALA A 82 -0.01 0.89 -14.69
C ALA A 82 0.07 -0.59 -14.31
N ILE A 83 -0.85 -1.09 -13.49
CA ILE A 83 -0.90 -2.48 -13.02
C ILE A 83 -1.46 -3.38 -14.12
N ARG A 84 -0.74 -4.46 -14.43
CA ARG A 84 -1.08 -5.37 -15.54
C ARG A 84 -1.83 -6.61 -15.10
N GLN A 85 -1.57 -7.06 -13.87
CA GLN A 85 -2.14 -8.30 -13.36
C GLN A 85 -2.28 -8.27 -11.85
N LEU A 86 -3.18 -9.13 -11.36
CA LEU A 86 -3.42 -9.37 -9.95
C LEU A 86 -2.99 -10.80 -9.64
N GLU A 87 -2.11 -10.96 -8.66
CA GLU A 87 -1.75 -12.28 -8.13
C GLU A 87 -2.98 -12.93 -7.49
N ALA A 88 -3.16 -14.24 -7.72
CA ALA A 88 -4.30 -14.97 -7.18
C ALA A 88 -4.33 -14.86 -5.64
N ASN A 89 -5.46 -14.39 -5.10
CA ASN A 89 -5.59 -14.13 -3.67
C ASN A 89 -7.05 -14.35 -3.21
N PRO A 90 -7.30 -14.53 -1.90
CA PRO A 90 -8.64 -14.81 -1.38
C PRO A 90 -9.53 -13.58 -1.22
N TYR A 91 -9.03 -12.37 -1.48
CA TYR A 91 -9.71 -11.11 -1.19
C TYR A 91 -10.40 -10.52 -2.41
N PHE A 92 -9.72 -10.54 -3.57
CA PHE A 92 -10.20 -9.95 -4.81
C PHE A 92 -10.01 -10.93 -5.96
N PRO A 93 -11.09 -11.25 -6.70
CA PRO A 93 -10.98 -12.14 -7.86
C PRO A 93 -10.39 -11.45 -9.10
N THR A 94 -10.44 -10.11 -9.17
CA THR A 94 -10.04 -9.31 -10.34
C THR A 94 -9.53 -7.93 -9.94
N LEU A 95 -8.81 -7.25 -10.84
CA LEU A 95 -8.41 -5.84 -10.66
C LEU A 95 -9.62 -4.90 -10.52
N GLU A 96 -10.68 -5.13 -11.30
CA GLU A 96 -11.93 -4.35 -11.21
C GLU A 96 -12.57 -4.42 -9.81
N ALA A 97 -12.45 -5.57 -9.13
CA ALA A 97 -12.91 -5.71 -7.75
C ALA A 97 -12.07 -4.87 -6.77
N VAL A 98 -10.77 -4.73 -7.02
CA VAL A 98 -9.89 -3.83 -6.25
C VAL A 98 -10.30 -2.38 -6.47
N GLU A 99 -10.50 -1.95 -7.72
CA GLU A 99 -10.93 -0.58 -8.06
C GLU A 99 -12.26 -0.24 -7.39
N SER A 100 -13.23 -1.15 -7.44
CA SER A 100 -14.53 -1.01 -6.80
C SER A 100 -14.41 -0.85 -5.27
N HIS A 101 -13.51 -1.61 -4.65
CA HIS A 101 -13.23 -1.51 -3.22
C HIS A 101 -12.62 -0.15 -2.85
N LEU A 102 -11.64 0.32 -3.63
CA LEU A 102 -11.02 1.63 -3.42
C LEU A 102 -12.03 2.77 -3.58
N ALA A 103 -12.88 2.71 -4.61
CA ALA A 103 -13.94 3.69 -4.85
C ALA A 103 -14.94 3.75 -3.68
N ASN A 104 -15.31 2.60 -3.12
CA ASN A 104 -16.20 2.52 -1.95
C ASN A 104 -15.55 3.11 -0.69
N LYS A 105 -14.27 2.78 -0.42
CA LYS A 105 -13.51 3.37 0.69
C LYS A 105 -13.38 4.88 0.56
N ALA A 106 -13.14 5.40 -0.65
CA ALA A 106 -13.09 6.83 -0.92
C ALA A 106 -14.45 7.53 -0.70
N ALA A 107 -15.56 6.89 -1.10
CA ALA A 107 -16.90 7.40 -0.86
C ALA A 107 -17.22 7.48 0.65
N LEU A 108 -16.86 6.45 1.41
CA LEU A 108 -17.04 6.42 2.86
C LEU A 108 -16.28 7.53 3.58
N ARG A 109 -15.06 7.87 3.13
CA ARG A 109 -14.29 9.02 3.66
C ARG A 109 -15.05 10.33 3.51
N ARG A 110 -15.60 10.60 2.32
CA ARG A 110 -16.32 11.86 2.04
C ARG A 110 -17.60 12.01 2.86
N THR A 111 -18.28 10.91 3.14
CA THR A 111 -19.53 10.93 3.94
C THR A 111 -19.24 11.06 5.44
N GLY A 112 -18.10 10.54 5.93
CA GLY A 112 -17.71 10.61 7.34
C GLY A 112 -17.25 11.99 7.83
N ASP A 113 -16.65 12.81 6.97
CA ASP A 113 -16.19 14.17 7.31
C ASP A 113 -17.31 15.24 7.31
N GLY A 114 -18.54 14.87 6.96
CA GLY A 114 -19.66 15.81 6.74
C GLY A 114 -20.61 16.05 7.91
N LEU A 115 -20.37 15.49 9.11
CA LEU A 115 -21.32 15.59 10.23
C LEU A 115 -20.73 16.34 11.44
N ALA A 116 -20.39 17.61 11.26
CA ALA A 116 -20.47 18.56 12.37
C ALA A 116 -21.94 18.99 12.50
N PRO A 117 -22.62 18.77 13.65
CA PRO A 117 -23.97 19.29 13.84
C PRO A 117 -23.93 20.82 13.76
N PRO A 118 -24.94 21.48 13.17
CA PRO A 118 -25.03 22.93 13.23
C PRO A 118 -25.15 23.33 14.70
N ASP A 119 -24.18 24.11 15.18
CA ASP A 119 -24.21 24.76 16.48
C ASP A 119 -25.53 25.55 16.58
N THR A 120 -26.47 24.95 17.30
CA THR A 120 -27.71 25.60 17.71
C THR A 120 -27.39 26.42 18.95
N HIS A 121 -26.77 27.59 18.74
CA HIS A 121 -26.86 28.64 19.73
C HIS A 121 -28.20 29.35 19.58
N GLY A 122 -29.14 28.86 20.40
CA GLY A 122 -30.37 29.55 20.69
C GLY A 122 -30.17 30.71 21.66
N VAL A 123 -31.04 31.70 21.43
CA VAL A 123 -31.56 32.75 22.31
C VAL A 123 -30.62 33.90 22.66
#